data_AF-A0A450TQU6-F1
#
_entry.id   AF-A0A450TQU6-F1
#
_cell.length_a   1.000
_cell.length_b   1.000
_cell.length_c   1.000
_cell.angle_alpha   90.00
_cell.angle_beta   90.00
_cell.angle_gamma   90.00
#
_symmetry.space_group_name_H-M   'P 1'
#
loop_
_entity.id
_entity.type
_entity.pdbx_description
1 polymer ?
#
loop_
_entity_poly.entity_id
_entity_poly.type
_entity_poly.pdbx_seq_one_letter_code
_entity_poly.pdbx_strand_id
1 'polypeptide(L)'
;MAAHGLAKNAELTARSAWEKTVADKNEALQVIVDGLKRDIRYAENLVDFDDAQLRLIGWGGRRPKQSLMPPGQARSLEVAAQGEGWITLDWKAPNEGGSVATHRVERQNPHAQEALWEEVGTTTSLESTITRQERGKRLEFRVLAFNKAGTGEASKTVMATL
;
A
#
# COMPACT_ATOMS: atom_id res chain seq x y z
N MET A 1 51.19 -14.80 -3.82
CA MET A 1 50.59 -13.58 -4.39
C MET A 1 49.99 -13.81 -5.79
N ALA A 2 50.70 -14.41 -6.76
CA ALA A 2 50.18 -14.60 -8.13
C ALA A 2 48.98 -15.57 -8.24
N ALA A 3 48.96 -16.68 -7.50
CA ALA A 3 47.88 -17.68 -7.56
C ALA A 3 46.50 -17.14 -7.11
N HIS A 4 46.48 -16.25 -6.11
CA HIS A 4 45.25 -15.62 -5.61
C HIS A 4 44.65 -14.66 -6.66
N GLY A 5 45.49 -13.94 -7.40
CA GLY A 5 45.03 -13.07 -8.49
C GLY A 5 44.36 -13.84 -9.64
N LEU A 6 44.92 -15.00 -10.00
CA LEU A 6 44.35 -15.87 -11.03
C LEU A 6 43.00 -16.45 -10.61
N ALA A 7 42.87 -16.92 -9.36
CA ALA A 7 41.61 -17.45 -8.84
C ALA A 7 40.50 -16.38 -8.83
N LYS A 8 40.81 -15.15 -8.39
CA LYS A 8 39.86 -14.03 -8.40
C LYS A 8 39.43 -13.62 -9.81
N ASN A 9 40.36 -13.65 -10.76
CA ASN A 9 40.04 -13.37 -12.17
C ASN A 9 39.13 -14.45 -12.77
N ALA A 10 39.35 -15.73 -12.43
CA ALA A 10 38.50 -16.84 -12.88
C ALA A 10 37.09 -16.76 -12.29
N GLU A 11 36.96 -16.34 -11.03
CA GLU A 11 35.65 -16.10 -10.40
C GLU A 11 34.92 -14.94 -11.09
N LEU A 12 35.62 -13.85 -11.40
CA LEU A 12 35.04 -12.71 -12.09
C LEU A 12 34.56 -13.05 -13.50
N THR A 13 35.30 -13.86 -14.25
CA THR A 13 34.87 -14.31 -15.59
C THR A 13 33.72 -15.29 -15.54
N ALA A 14 33.69 -16.19 -14.56
CA ALA A 14 32.55 -17.07 -14.33
C ALA A 14 31.28 -16.27 -13.98
N ARG A 15 31.42 -15.25 -13.12
CA ARG A 15 30.33 -14.35 -12.76
C ARG A 15 29.83 -13.53 -13.96
N SER A 16 30.73 -12.94 -14.75
CA SER A 16 30.32 -12.16 -15.92
C SER A 16 29.70 -13.02 -17.02
N ALA A 17 30.16 -14.26 -17.19
CA ALA A 17 29.54 -15.22 -18.11
C ALA A 17 28.13 -15.62 -17.65
N TRP A 18 27.92 -15.80 -16.34
CA TRP A 18 26.59 -16.03 -15.77
C TRP A 18 25.68 -14.82 -15.95
N GLU A 19 26.16 -13.61 -15.64
CA GLU A 19 25.41 -12.36 -15.84
C GLU A 19 24.98 -12.18 -17.29
N LYS A 20 25.88 -12.45 -18.25
CA LYS A 20 25.55 -12.46 -19.69
C LYS A 20 24.46 -13.49 -20.01
N THR A 21 24.59 -14.71 -19.51
CA THR A 21 23.59 -15.78 -19.75
C THR A 21 22.21 -15.40 -19.20
N VAL A 22 22.16 -14.74 -18.04
CA VAL A 22 20.91 -14.21 -17.48
C VAL A 22 20.35 -13.09 -18.34
N ALA A 23 21.20 -12.18 -18.84
CA ALA A 23 20.79 -11.11 -19.74
C ALA A 23 20.18 -11.65 -21.04
N ASP A 24 20.85 -12.60 -21.70
CA ASP A 24 20.38 -13.23 -22.94
C ASP A 24 19.02 -13.93 -22.74
N LYS A 25 18.86 -14.62 -21.59
CA LYS A 25 17.57 -15.24 -21.22
C LYS A 25 16.48 -14.20 -21.00
N ASN A 26 16.79 -13.10 -20.32
CA ASN A 26 15.83 -12.02 -20.09
C ASN A 26 15.43 -11.34 -21.40
N GLU A 27 16.35 -11.16 -22.34
CA GLU A 27 16.05 -10.63 -23.67
C GLU A 27 15.11 -11.55 -24.44
N ALA A 28 15.39 -12.86 -24.47
CA ALA A 28 14.51 -13.84 -25.10
C ALA A 28 13.11 -13.86 -24.46
N LEU A 29 13.03 -13.75 -23.12
CA LEU A 29 11.75 -13.63 -22.41
C LEU A 29 10.99 -12.35 -22.82
N GLN A 30 11.68 -11.22 -22.98
CA GLN A 30 11.04 -9.98 -23.42
C GLN A 30 10.48 -10.10 -24.84
N VAL A 31 11.21 -10.74 -25.76
CA VAL A 31 10.71 -10.98 -27.13
C VAL A 31 9.40 -11.76 -27.11
N ILE A 32 9.31 -12.82 -26.27
CA ILE A 32 8.09 -13.61 -26.11
C ILE A 32 6.96 -12.77 -25.51
N VAL A 33 7.25 -12.03 -24.44
CA VAL A 33 6.27 -11.16 -23.76
C VAL A 33 5.70 -10.12 -24.74
N ASP A 34 6.54 -9.54 -25.59
CA ASP A 34 6.11 -8.53 -26.55
C ASP A 34 5.32 -9.14 -27.72
N GLY A 35 5.64 -10.38 -28.12
CA GLY A 35 4.80 -11.17 -29.02
C GLY A 35 3.39 -11.36 -28.46
N LEU A 36 3.29 -11.88 -27.23
CA LEU A 36 2.01 -12.11 -26.57
C LEU A 36 1.20 -10.83 -26.43
N LYS A 37 1.81 -9.70 -26.07
CA LYS A 37 1.13 -8.39 -26.02
C LYS A 37 0.55 -7.97 -27.36
N ARG A 38 1.24 -8.24 -28.48
CA ARG A 38 0.74 -7.91 -29.82
C ARG A 38 -0.46 -8.78 -30.18
N ASP A 39 -0.36 -10.08 -29.95
CA ASP A 39 -1.46 -11.02 -30.18
C ASP A 39 -2.68 -10.64 -29.34
N ILE A 40 -2.44 -10.22 -28.09
CA ILE A 40 -3.51 -9.76 -27.22
C ILE A 40 -4.22 -8.54 -27.77
N ARG A 41 -3.46 -7.54 -28.19
CA ARG A 41 -4.03 -6.33 -28.74
C ARG A 41 -4.79 -6.59 -30.04
N TYR A 42 -4.30 -7.53 -30.86
CA TYR A 42 -4.99 -7.92 -32.09
C TYR A 42 -6.36 -8.53 -31.79
N ALA A 43 -6.42 -9.49 -30.86
CA ALA A 43 -7.68 -10.11 -30.43
C ALA A 43 -8.64 -9.07 -29.80
N GLU A 44 -8.16 -8.22 -28.90
CA GLU A 44 -8.95 -7.14 -28.27
C GLU A 44 -9.56 -6.21 -29.32
N ASN A 45 -8.78 -5.74 -30.30
CA ASN A 45 -9.23 -4.82 -31.33
C ASN A 45 -10.21 -5.48 -32.32
N LEU A 46 -10.04 -6.77 -32.63
CA LEU A 46 -10.90 -7.49 -33.57
C LEU A 46 -12.34 -7.60 -33.08
N VAL A 47 -12.52 -7.73 -31.77
CA VAL A 47 -13.82 -7.92 -31.11
C VAL A 47 -14.35 -6.64 -30.43
N ASP A 48 -13.72 -5.49 -30.71
CA ASP A 48 -14.04 -4.20 -30.06
C ASP A 48 -14.15 -4.30 -28.53
N PHE A 49 -13.21 -5.05 -27.92
CA PHE A 49 -13.17 -5.31 -26.48
C PHE A 49 -14.41 -6.02 -25.88
N ASP A 50 -15.22 -6.70 -26.71
CA ASP A 50 -16.34 -7.52 -26.24
C ASP A 50 -15.84 -8.74 -25.42
N ASP A 51 -16.08 -8.70 -24.11
CA ASP A 51 -15.68 -9.75 -23.17
C ASP A 51 -16.33 -11.11 -23.49
N ALA A 52 -17.55 -11.13 -24.04
CA ALA A 52 -18.22 -12.39 -24.40
C ALA A 52 -17.51 -13.09 -25.56
N GLN A 53 -17.02 -12.33 -26.54
CA GLN A 53 -16.26 -12.85 -27.67
C GLN A 53 -14.84 -13.27 -27.27
N LEU A 54 -14.17 -12.50 -26.39
CA LEU A 54 -12.86 -12.88 -25.85
C LEU A 54 -12.93 -14.19 -25.07
N ARG A 55 -14.01 -14.42 -24.30
CA ARG A 55 -14.19 -15.67 -23.55
C ARG A 55 -14.24 -16.91 -24.44
N LEU A 56 -14.72 -16.80 -25.67
CA LEU A 56 -14.82 -17.93 -26.60
C LEU A 56 -13.43 -18.51 -26.97
N ILE A 57 -12.40 -17.67 -27.02
CA ILE A 57 -11.02 -18.08 -27.28
C ILE A 57 -10.23 -18.40 -26.00
N GLY A 58 -10.90 -18.41 -24.84
CA GLY A 58 -10.28 -18.64 -23.53
C GLY A 58 -9.64 -17.40 -22.91
N TRP A 59 -9.99 -16.22 -23.42
CA TRP A 59 -9.40 -14.95 -23.02
C TRP A 59 -10.40 -14.12 -22.21
N GLY A 60 -9.89 -13.27 -21.32
CA GLY A 60 -10.72 -12.32 -20.57
C GLY A 60 -10.51 -10.91 -21.09
N GLY A 61 -11.59 -10.16 -21.23
CA GLY A 61 -11.53 -8.72 -21.39
C GLY A 61 -10.82 -8.05 -20.20
N ARG A 62 -10.44 -6.79 -20.39
CA ARG A 62 -9.83 -6.02 -19.31
C ARG A 62 -10.80 -5.94 -18.15
N ARG A 63 -10.33 -6.27 -16.94
CA ARG A 63 -11.10 -5.99 -15.73
C ARG A 63 -11.41 -4.49 -15.74
N PRO A 64 -12.69 -4.09 -15.73
CA PRO A 64 -13.02 -2.68 -15.66
C PRO A 64 -12.36 -2.10 -14.42
N LYS A 65 -11.91 -0.84 -14.52
CA LYS A 65 -11.42 -0.12 -13.35
C LYS A 65 -12.57 -0.07 -12.36
N GLN A 66 -12.51 -0.88 -11.32
CA GLN A 66 -13.53 -0.87 -10.28
C GLN A 66 -13.55 0.54 -9.69
N SER A 67 -14.70 1.21 -9.75
CA SER A 67 -14.90 2.46 -9.03
C SER A 67 -14.72 2.15 -7.55
N LEU A 68 -13.56 2.52 -7.03
CA LEU A 68 -13.31 2.46 -5.61
C LEU A 68 -14.18 3.57 -5.01
N MET A 69 -15.05 3.22 -4.07
CA MET A 69 -15.66 4.21 -3.19
C MET A 69 -14.63 4.54 -2.10
N PRO A 70 -14.62 5.77 -1.56
CA PRO A 70 -13.86 6.05 -0.34
C PRO A 70 -14.28 5.07 0.76
N PRO A 71 -13.35 4.68 1.66
CA PRO A 71 -13.71 3.85 2.80
C PRO A 71 -14.76 4.52 3.68
N GLY A 72 -15.55 3.74 4.40
CA GLY A 72 -16.42 4.27 5.44
C GLY A 72 -15.66 4.66 6.72
N GLN A 73 -16.42 4.95 7.76
CA GLN A 73 -15.91 5.31 9.08
C GLN A 73 -15.23 4.13 9.78
N ALA A 74 -14.02 4.33 10.32
CA ALA A 74 -13.38 3.36 11.21
C ALA A 74 -14.16 3.26 12.54
N ARG A 75 -14.35 2.03 13.02
CA ARG A 75 -15.25 1.71 14.14
C ARG A 75 -14.47 1.37 15.40
N SER A 76 -15.13 1.48 16.56
CA SER A 76 -14.57 1.05 17.85
C SER A 76 -13.14 1.53 18.09
N LEU A 77 -12.87 2.83 17.88
CA LEU A 77 -11.58 3.40 18.25
C LEU A 77 -11.48 3.41 19.77
N GLU A 78 -10.44 2.78 20.31
CA GLU A 78 -10.19 2.64 21.74
C GLU A 78 -8.69 2.84 22.05
N VAL A 79 -8.37 3.14 23.31
CA VAL A 79 -6.98 3.22 23.79
C VAL A 79 -6.59 1.87 24.36
N ALA A 80 -5.84 1.08 23.59
CA ALA A 80 -5.33 -0.22 24.04
C ALA A 80 -4.31 -0.07 25.18
N ALA A 81 -3.39 0.88 25.06
CA ALA A 81 -2.37 1.15 26.07
C ALA A 81 -1.88 2.60 25.99
N GLN A 82 -1.42 3.15 27.11
CA GLN A 82 -0.82 4.49 27.14
C GLN A 82 0.25 4.60 28.21
N GLY A 83 1.21 5.50 28.00
CA GLY A 83 2.23 5.87 28.96
C GLY A 83 2.78 7.26 28.68
N GLU A 84 3.85 7.65 29.37
CA GLU A 84 4.40 9.00 29.24
C GLU A 84 4.91 9.29 27.83
N GLY A 85 4.18 10.13 27.10
CA GLY A 85 4.54 10.52 25.73
C GLY A 85 4.33 9.44 24.66
N TRP A 86 3.56 8.38 24.93
CA TRP A 86 3.16 7.40 23.92
C TRP A 86 1.76 6.84 24.18
N ILE A 87 1.08 6.47 23.10
CA ILE A 87 -0.27 5.89 23.12
C ILE A 87 -0.39 4.84 22.04
N THR A 88 -1.06 3.74 22.37
CA THR A 88 -1.45 2.69 21.43
C THR A 88 -2.96 2.74 21.27
N LEU A 89 -3.39 2.90 20.02
CA LEU A 89 -4.79 2.96 19.64
C LEU A 89 -5.14 1.72 18.83
N ASP A 90 -6.28 1.12 19.13
CA ASP A 90 -6.86 0.02 18.38
C ASP A 90 -8.23 0.42 17.81
N TRP A 91 -8.55 -0.09 16.61
CA TRP A 91 -9.84 0.15 15.99
C TRP A 91 -10.25 -1.01 15.08
N LYS A 92 -11.49 -0.97 14.60
CA LYS A 92 -12.04 -1.93 13.64
C LYS A 92 -12.21 -1.29 12.27
N ALA A 93 -12.00 -2.11 11.24
CA ALA A 93 -12.23 -1.70 9.86
C ALA A 93 -13.68 -1.21 9.63
N PRO A 94 -13.86 -0.25 8.70
CA PRO A 94 -15.18 0.16 8.22
C PRO A 94 -15.97 -1.05 7.68
N ASN A 95 -17.27 -1.08 7.93
CA ASN A 95 -18.20 -2.04 7.32
C ASN A 95 -18.86 -1.49 6.04
N GLU A 96 -18.89 -0.17 5.90
CA GLU A 96 -19.47 0.54 4.76
C GLU A 96 -18.36 1.15 3.88
N GLY A 97 -18.69 1.45 2.61
CA GLY A 97 -17.78 2.09 1.66
C GLY A 97 -16.85 1.12 0.92
N GLY A 98 -15.74 1.64 0.40
CA GLY A 98 -14.74 0.82 -0.31
C GLY A 98 -13.69 0.19 0.59
N SER A 99 -12.92 -0.76 0.05
CA SER A 99 -11.82 -1.41 0.77
C SER A 99 -10.78 -0.38 1.24
N VAL A 100 -10.35 -0.50 2.49
CA VAL A 100 -9.30 0.34 3.08
C VAL A 100 -7.94 -0.06 2.52
N ALA A 101 -7.12 0.91 2.12
CA ALA A 101 -5.71 0.66 1.82
C ALA A 101 -4.84 0.90 3.06
N THR A 102 -5.09 2.02 3.75
CA THR A 102 -4.29 2.47 4.90
C THR A 102 -5.15 3.33 5.82
N HIS A 103 -4.77 3.40 7.10
CA HIS A 103 -5.35 4.25 8.12
C HIS A 103 -4.39 5.38 8.47
N ARG A 104 -4.91 6.60 8.53
CA ARG A 104 -4.23 7.78 9.06
C ARG A 104 -4.78 8.08 10.45
N VAL A 105 -3.90 8.27 11.41
CA VAL A 105 -4.24 8.73 12.75
C VAL A 105 -3.92 10.20 12.88
N GLU A 106 -4.91 10.98 13.29
CA GLU A 106 -4.77 12.40 13.53
C GLU A 106 -5.02 12.71 15.01
N ARG A 107 -4.32 13.71 15.53
CA ARG A 107 -4.54 14.25 16.87
C ARG A 107 -4.98 15.70 16.81
N GLN A 108 -5.66 16.14 17.85
CA GLN A 108 -5.94 17.54 18.11
C GLN A 108 -5.74 17.83 19.60
N ASN A 109 -5.27 19.03 19.92
CA ASN A 109 -5.34 19.56 21.27
C ASN A 109 -6.59 20.43 21.42
N PRO A 110 -7.63 20.00 22.16
CA PRO A 110 -8.86 20.78 22.33
C PRO A 110 -8.66 22.09 23.09
N HIS A 111 -7.54 22.25 23.79
CA HIS A 111 -7.16 23.48 24.49
C HIS A 111 -6.23 24.39 23.70
N ALA A 112 -5.84 23.99 22.48
CA ALA A 112 -5.09 24.88 21.59
C ALA A 112 -5.99 26.00 21.07
N GLN A 113 -5.37 27.14 20.79
CA GLN A 113 -6.06 28.33 20.28
C GLN A 113 -6.66 28.09 18.88
N GLU A 114 -6.09 27.13 18.14
CA GLU A 114 -6.58 26.65 16.85
C GLU A 114 -6.88 25.14 16.92
N ALA A 115 -8.09 24.78 16.50
CA ALA A 115 -8.59 23.41 16.44
C ALA A 115 -8.09 22.68 15.18
N LEU A 116 -6.78 22.48 15.08
CA LEU A 116 -6.15 21.82 13.94
C LEU A 116 -5.88 20.33 14.23
N TRP A 117 -6.27 19.48 13.27
CA TRP A 117 -5.95 18.06 13.28
C TRP A 117 -4.58 17.83 12.64
N GLU A 118 -3.64 17.28 13.41
CA GLU A 118 -2.30 16.94 12.97
C GLU A 118 -2.19 15.45 12.69
N GLU A 119 -1.64 15.06 11.55
CA GLU A 119 -1.27 13.67 11.30
C GLU A 119 -0.11 13.26 12.22
N VAL A 120 -0.31 12.17 12.96
CA VAL A 120 0.68 11.63 13.89
C VAL A 120 1.11 10.21 13.59
N GLY A 121 0.40 9.53 12.68
CA GLY A 121 0.78 8.20 12.25
C GLY A 121 -0.04 7.73 11.07
N THR A 122 0.55 6.83 10.28
CA THR A 122 -0.11 6.16 9.17
C THR A 122 0.25 4.67 9.23
N THR A 123 -0.75 3.79 9.19
CA THR A 123 -0.58 2.34 9.33
C THR A 123 -1.54 1.56 8.44
N THR A 124 -1.11 0.40 7.94
CA THR A 124 -2.01 -0.55 7.26
C THR A 124 -2.72 -1.48 8.24
N SER A 125 -2.23 -1.57 9.48
CA SER A 125 -2.81 -2.36 10.55
C SER A 125 -4.04 -1.66 11.17
N LEU A 126 -4.76 -2.40 12.00
CA LEU A 126 -5.89 -1.92 12.82
C LEU A 126 -5.45 -1.43 14.21
N GLU A 127 -4.14 -1.27 14.39
CA GLU A 127 -3.50 -0.82 15.62
C GLU A 127 -2.33 0.10 15.23
N SER A 128 -2.12 1.15 16.02
CA SER A 128 -0.97 2.04 15.86
C SER A 128 -0.48 2.55 17.21
N THR A 129 0.83 2.44 17.42
CA THR A 129 1.53 3.04 18.55
C THR A 129 2.14 4.36 18.12
N ILE A 130 1.63 5.44 18.69
CA ILE A 130 2.09 6.79 18.45
C ILE A 130 3.02 7.18 19.59
N THR A 131 4.23 7.60 19.25
CA THR A 131 5.25 8.06 20.21
C THR A 131 5.44 9.58 20.12
N ARG A 132 6.24 10.15 21.02
CA ARG A 132 6.58 11.59 21.06
C ARG A 132 5.36 12.49 21.23
N GLN A 133 4.42 12.06 22.06
CA GLN A 133 3.26 12.87 22.41
C GLN A 133 3.58 13.88 23.51
N GLU A 134 2.83 14.99 23.52
CA GLU A 134 2.99 16.03 24.52
C GLU A 134 2.52 15.53 25.88
N ARG A 135 3.39 15.62 26.89
CA ARG A 135 3.13 15.16 28.26
C ARG A 135 2.26 16.15 29.03
N GLY A 136 1.42 15.63 29.91
CA GLY A 136 0.51 16.36 30.79
C GLY A 136 -0.67 17.01 30.08
N LYS A 137 -0.92 16.71 28.80
CA LYS A 137 -1.97 17.37 28.01
C LYS A 137 -3.06 16.40 27.59
N ARG A 138 -4.29 16.91 27.58
CA ARG A 138 -5.44 16.22 27.01
C ARG A 138 -5.36 16.34 25.49
N LEU A 139 -5.33 15.21 24.81
CA LEU A 139 -5.28 15.12 23.36
C LEU A 139 -6.47 14.30 22.88
N GLU A 140 -7.09 14.74 21.79
CA GLU A 140 -8.12 14.01 21.05
C GLU A 140 -7.49 13.30 19.87
N PHE A 141 -7.82 12.03 19.68
CA PHE A 141 -7.35 11.22 18.56
C PHE A 141 -8.52 10.77 17.69
N ARG A 142 -8.32 10.75 16.38
CA ARG A 142 -9.24 10.18 15.39
C ARG A 142 -8.50 9.39 14.33
N VAL A 143 -9.20 8.46 13.70
CA VAL A 143 -8.65 7.63 12.62
C VAL A 143 -9.47 7.84 11.35
N LEU A 144 -8.78 8.03 10.23
CA LEU A 144 -9.37 8.10 8.91
C LEU A 144 -8.86 6.94 8.06
N ALA A 145 -9.77 6.21 7.44
CA ALA A 145 -9.40 5.18 6.47
C ALA A 145 -9.28 5.83 5.08
N PHE A 146 -8.24 5.51 4.31
CA PHE A 146 -8.08 6.01 2.95
C PHE A 146 -7.73 4.92 1.94
N ASN A 147 -8.15 5.12 0.70
CA ASN A 147 -7.80 4.28 -0.44
C ASN A 147 -7.57 5.14 -1.69
N LYS A 148 -7.40 4.52 -2.87
CA LYS A 148 -7.17 5.25 -4.13
C LYS A 148 -8.36 6.12 -4.58
N ALA A 149 -9.56 5.92 -4.02
CA ALA A 149 -10.72 6.78 -4.26
C ALA A 149 -10.68 8.07 -3.45
N GLY A 150 -9.98 8.06 -2.31
CA GLY A 150 -9.89 9.18 -1.40
C GLY A 150 -9.91 8.76 0.07
N THR A 151 -10.06 9.76 0.92
CA THR A 151 -10.19 9.61 2.38
C THR A 151 -11.65 9.41 2.74
N GLY A 152 -11.89 8.42 3.59
CA GLY A 152 -13.18 8.12 4.19
C GLY A 152 -13.55 9.06 5.33
N GLU A 153 -14.72 8.81 5.92
CA GLU A 153 -15.17 9.55 7.09
C GLU A 153 -14.28 9.29 8.31
N ALA A 154 -14.09 10.33 9.12
CA ALA A 154 -13.32 10.22 10.35
C ALA A 154 -14.07 9.38 11.40
N SER A 155 -13.32 8.55 12.15
CA SER A 155 -13.84 7.81 13.29
C SER A 155 -14.40 8.75 14.38
N LYS A 156 -15.12 8.15 15.33
CA LYS A 156 -15.35 8.82 16.62
C LYS A 156 -14.01 9.20 17.24
N THR A 157 -13.98 10.32 17.95
CA THR A 157 -12.79 10.79 18.65
C THR A 157 -12.64 10.08 19.99
N VAL A 158 -11.40 9.88 20.41
CA VAL A 158 -11.06 9.36 21.73
C VAL A 158 -10.15 10.35 22.43
N MET A 159 -10.48 10.69 23.67
CA MET A 159 -9.65 11.55 24.51
C MET A 159 -8.69 10.70 25.35
N ALA A 160 -7.42 11.10 25.36
CA ALA A 160 -6.40 10.54 26.24
C ALA A 160 -5.58 11.66 26.88
N THR A 161 -5.05 11.39 28.08
CA THR A 161 -4.13 12.30 28.79
C THR A 161 -2.81 11.58 28.94
N LEU A 162 -1.76 12.11 28.30
CA LEU A 162 -0.42 11.50 28.23
C LEU A 162 0.61 12.23 29.07
#